data_AF-A0AAJ7W6B0-F1
#
_entry.id   AF-A0AAJ7W6B0-F1
#
_cell.length_a   1.000
_cell.length_b   1.000
_cell.length_c   1.000
_cell.angle_alpha   90.00
_cell.angle_beta   90.00
_cell.angle_gamma   90.00
#
_symmetry.space_group_name_H-M   'P 1'
#
loop_
_entity.id
_entity.type
_entity.pdbx_description
1 polymer ?
#
loop_
_entity_poly.entity_id
_entity_poly.type
_entity_poly.pdbx_seq_one_letter_code
_entity_poly.pdbx_strand_id
1 'polypeptide(L)'
;MRDFLEQIKTDYDTPQDDFEAKIYKRYADRTRKFSIGYAVWCHASFSLYIIGPFLNHTEERPFPGHTKYPLDEDKYYWFIVSHQSICTFTVSAITAAVDALFVMLVHHICAKFAVLGYNLEKIGEDLSESPSAQDELETYKKIVNCVKKHKEAIGFADSMESAFSIPTFINLTMNMIVMSTSGFVMLANVHSIPNLVKYIGLSVTLTVHLFFMSWPAQEMMDHSAEICEFAYFASWYRTSQRSKNLLKFLMMRSQVPCKLTTGKLYVMSLENFCAVRIRTQWTPTRYQLLAGRTNQTNRFSQPFRS
;
A
#
# COMPACT_ATOMS: atom_id res chain seq x y z
N MET A 1 -8.95 14.04 -8.29
CA MET A 1 -9.24 12.73 -8.92
C MET A 1 -9.29 12.83 -10.44
N ARG A 2 -10.14 13.70 -11.00
CA ARG A 2 -10.21 13.95 -12.45
C ARG A 2 -8.82 14.27 -13.03
N ASP A 3 -8.11 15.19 -12.40
CA ASP A 3 -6.79 15.65 -12.84
C ASP A 3 -5.75 14.49 -12.92
N PHE A 4 -5.79 13.56 -11.97
CA PHE A 4 -4.92 12.37 -12.00
C PHE A 4 -5.23 11.48 -13.21
N LEU A 5 -6.52 11.24 -13.49
CA LEU A 5 -6.94 10.39 -14.61
C LEU A 5 -6.66 11.04 -15.96
N GLU A 6 -6.82 12.36 -16.07
CA GLU A 6 -6.46 13.13 -17.26
C GLU A 6 -4.96 13.09 -17.51
N GLN A 7 -4.15 13.20 -16.46
CA GLN A 7 -2.70 13.10 -16.58
C GLN A 7 -2.26 11.68 -16.98
N ILE A 8 -2.82 10.63 -16.37
CA ILE A 8 -2.57 9.23 -16.77
C ILE A 8 -2.92 9.02 -18.25
N LYS A 9 -4.09 9.50 -18.67
CA LYS A 9 -4.51 9.40 -20.07
C LYS A 9 -3.53 10.11 -21.00
N THR A 10 -3.14 11.33 -20.65
CA THR A 10 -2.17 12.11 -21.44
C THR A 10 -0.83 11.37 -21.56
N ASP A 11 -0.30 10.87 -20.45
CA ASP A 11 0.97 10.12 -20.44
C ASP A 11 0.89 8.84 -21.29
N TYR A 12 -0.29 8.20 -21.37
CA TYR A 12 -0.52 6.99 -22.17
C TYR A 12 -0.69 7.29 -23.66
N ASP A 13 -1.29 8.43 -24.00
CA ASP A 13 -1.59 8.84 -25.37
C ASP A 13 -0.37 9.49 -26.06
N THR A 14 0.62 9.99 -25.30
CA THR A 14 1.81 10.67 -25.85
C THR A 14 3.16 10.06 -25.43
N PRO A 15 3.42 8.76 -25.71
CA PRO A 15 4.75 8.18 -25.49
C PRO A 15 5.76 8.73 -26.51
N GLN A 16 7.03 8.93 -26.11
CA GLN A 16 8.08 9.37 -27.03
C GLN A 16 8.61 8.24 -27.91
N ASP A 17 8.54 6.99 -27.45
CA ASP A 17 8.87 5.81 -28.25
C ASP A 17 8.05 4.57 -27.86
N ASP A 18 8.18 3.51 -28.68
CA ASP A 18 7.50 2.24 -28.49
C ASP A 18 7.89 1.50 -27.20
N PHE A 19 9.11 1.72 -26.68
CA PHE A 19 9.57 1.17 -25.41
C PHE A 19 8.92 1.88 -24.22
N GLU A 20 8.78 3.20 -24.25
CA GLU A 20 8.02 3.95 -23.24
C GLU A 20 6.57 3.46 -23.18
N ALA A 21 5.93 3.30 -24.35
CA ALA A 21 4.57 2.77 -24.45
C ALA A 21 4.46 1.34 -23.86
N LYS A 22 5.47 0.49 -24.12
CA LYS A 22 5.54 -0.86 -23.54
C LYS A 22 5.69 -0.83 -22.01
N ILE A 23 6.46 0.11 -21.45
CA ILE A 23 6.62 0.26 -19.99
C ILE A 23 5.27 0.62 -19.36
N TYR A 24 4.60 1.66 -19.87
CA TYR A 24 3.27 2.05 -19.35
C TYR A 24 2.26 0.91 -19.46
N LYS A 25 2.21 0.20 -20.59
CA LYS A 25 1.33 -0.96 -20.78
C LYS A 25 1.64 -2.08 -19.80
N ARG A 26 2.92 -2.38 -19.55
CA ARG A 26 3.34 -3.41 -18.59
C ARG A 26 2.86 -3.08 -17.17
N TYR A 27 3.01 -1.84 -16.71
CA TYR A 27 2.51 -1.43 -15.40
C TYR A 27 0.98 -1.41 -15.34
N ALA A 28 0.29 -1.00 -16.40
CA ALA A 28 -1.17 -1.06 -16.48
C ALA A 28 -1.69 -2.51 -16.39
N ASP A 29 -1.10 -3.45 -17.13
CA ASP A 29 -1.48 -4.87 -17.09
C ASP A 29 -1.18 -5.51 -15.73
N ARG A 30 -0.04 -5.16 -15.11
CA ARG A 30 0.31 -5.59 -13.76
C ARG A 30 -0.69 -5.07 -12.73
N THR A 31 -1.02 -3.78 -12.79
CA THR A 31 -2.04 -3.14 -11.94
C THR A 31 -3.37 -3.86 -12.07
N ARG A 32 -3.84 -4.07 -13.31
CA ARG A 32 -5.11 -4.75 -13.57
C ARG A 32 -5.15 -6.15 -12.96
N LYS A 33 -4.12 -6.98 -13.18
CA LYS A 33 -4.06 -8.33 -12.60
C LYS A 33 -4.04 -8.30 -11.08
N PHE A 34 -3.25 -7.40 -10.51
CA PHE A 34 -3.11 -7.23 -9.06
C PHE A 34 -4.42 -6.76 -8.40
N SER A 35 -5.08 -5.75 -8.97
CA SER A 35 -6.38 -5.25 -8.49
C SER A 35 -7.49 -6.29 -8.63
N ILE A 36 -7.53 -7.07 -9.72
CA ILE A 36 -8.51 -8.16 -9.88
C ILE A 36 -8.28 -9.24 -8.82
N GLY A 37 -7.03 -9.69 -8.63
CA GLY A 37 -6.70 -10.70 -7.63
C GLY A 37 -7.09 -10.27 -6.21
N TYR A 38 -6.84 -9.00 -5.89
CA TYR A 38 -7.21 -8.42 -4.61
C TYR A 38 -8.72 -8.26 -4.41
N ALA A 39 -9.44 -7.79 -5.43
CA ALA A 39 -10.90 -7.70 -5.37
C ALA A 39 -11.54 -9.09 -5.14
N VAL A 40 -11.04 -10.13 -5.83
CA VAL A 40 -11.48 -11.52 -5.60
C VAL A 40 -11.22 -11.95 -4.17
N TRP A 41 -10.02 -11.67 -3.64
CA TRP A 41 -9.69 -11.96 -2.25
C TRP A 41 -10.61 -11.23 -1.26
N CYS A 42 -10.84 -9.93 -1.43
CA CYS A 42 -11.76 -9.15 -0.60
C CYS A 42 -13.17 -9.75 -0.61
N HIS A 43 -13.74 -9.98 -1.79
CA HIS A 43 -15.08 -10.55 -1.92
C HIS A 43 -15.16 -11.95 -1.32
N ALA A 44 -14.12 -12.78 -1.46
CA ALA A 44 -14.06 -14.09 -0.83
C ALA A 44 -14.05 -13.99 0.71
N SER A 45 -13.22 -13.12 1.29
CA SER A 45 -13.18 -12.90 2.74
C SER A 45 -14.51 -12.40 3.30
N PHE A 46 -15.17 -11.45 2.64
CA PHE A 46 -16.49 -10.97 3.06
C PHE A 46 -17.58 -12.04 2.87
N SER A 47 -17.52 -12.84 1.82
CA SER A 47 -18.45 -13.96 1.61
C SER A 47 -18.32 -15.01 2.72
N LEU A 48 -17.08 -15.35 3.12
CA LEU A 48 -16.82 -16.25 4.24
C LEU A 48 -17.36 -15.69 5.56
N TYR A 49 -17.27 -14.37 5.77
CA TYR A 49 -17.85 -13.71 6.94
C TYR A 49 -19.38 -13.84 6.99
N ILE A 50 -20.07 -13.67 5.85
CA ILE A 50 -21.53 -13.82 5.76
C ILE A 50 -21.96 -15.28 5.94
N ILE A 51 -21.26 -16.22 5.30
CA ILE A 51 -21.63 -17.65 5.29
C ILE A 51 -21.28 -18.35 6.61
N GLY A 52 -20.20 -17.93 7.28
CA GLY A 52 -19.66 -18.59 8.48
C GLY A 52 -20.70 -18.89 9.57
N PRO A 53 -21.56 -17.92 9.96
CA PRO A 53 -22.63 -18.15 10.92
C PRO A 53 -23.65 -19.23 10.50
N PHE A 54 -23.98 -19.32 9.21
CA PHE A 54 -24.91 -20.35 8.68
C PHE A 54 -24.32 -21.76 8.68
N LEU A 55 -22.99 -21.88 8.62
CA LEU A 55 -22.29 -23.16 8.73
C LEU A 55 -22.19 -23.64 10.19
N ASN A 56 -22.42 -22.74 11.15
CA ASN A 56 -22.36 -23.04 12.57
C ASN A 56 -23.75 -23.37 13.11
N HIS A 57 -24.10 -24.65 13.16
CA HIS A 57 -25.42 -25.15 13.62
C HIS A 57 -25.73 -24.92 15.11
N THR A 58 -24.94 -24.11 15.83
CA THR A 58 -25.18 -23.81 17.25
C THR A 58 -26.23 -22.72 17.46
N GLU A 59 -26.53 -21.90 16.44
CA GLU A 59 -27.61 -20.91 16.49
C GLU A 59 -28.74 -21.31 15.53
N GLU A 60 -29.99 -21.30 16.01
CA GLU A 60 -31.16 -21.64 15.17
C GLU A 60 -31.43 -20.59 14.07
N ARG A 61 -31.02 -19.34 14.29
CA ARG A 61 -31.19 -18.21 13.35
C ARG A 61 -29.99 -17.25 13.39
N PRO A 62 -28.87 -17.61 12.77
CA PRO A 62 -27.66 -16.81 12.83
C PRO A 62 -27.80 -15.52 12.01
N PHE A 63 -27.27 -14.41 12.52
CA PHE A 63 -27.11 -13.18 11.75
C PHE A 63 -25.64 -12.97 11.38
N PRO A 64 -25.32 -12.53 10.15
CA PRO A 64 -23.95 -12.15 9.77
C PRO A 64 -23.32 -11.10 10.70
N GLY A 65 -24.12 -10.16 11.19
CA GLY A 65 -23.71 -9.17 12.18
C GLY A 65 -24.85 -8.77 13.11
N HIS A 66 -24.52 -8.51 14.38
CA HIS A 66 -25.49 -8.04 15.36
C HIS A 66 -25.82 -6.56 15.09
N THR A 67 -26.99 -6.30 14.50
CA THR A 67 -27.50 -4.94 14.28
C THR A 67 -28.94 -4.89 14.76
N LYS A 68 -29.31 -3.88 15.55
CA LYS A 68 -30.69 -3.71 16.01
C LYS A 68 -31.53 -3.12 14.88
N TYR A 69 -32.54 -3.86 14.42
CA TYR A 69 -33.53 -3.35 13.48
C TYR A 69 -34.79 -2.87 14.24
N PRO A 70 -35.46 -1.80 13.79
CA PRO A 70 -36.76 -1.39 14.34
C PRO A 70 -37.91 -2.30 13.85
N LEU A 71 -37.60 -3.52 13.40
CA LEU A 71 -38.51 -4.51 12.84
C LEU A 71 -38.42 -5.78 13.69
N ASP A 72 -39.50 -6.55 13.69
CA ASP A 72 -39.52 -7.89 14.29
C ASP A 72 -38.51 -8.80 13.57
N GLU A 73 -37.42 -9.14 14.25
CA GLU A 73 -36.30 -9.92 13.72
C GLU A 73 -36.74 -11.32 13.29
N ASP A 74 -37.76 -11.90 13.95
CA ASP A 74 -38.25 -13.24 13.64
C ASP A 74 -39.16 -13.27 12.43
N LYS A 75 -39.96 -12.21 12.24
CA LYS A 75 -40.87 -12.06 11.10
C LYS A 75 -40.14 -11.67 9.82
N TYR A 76 -39.12 -10.82 9.92
CA TYR A 76 -38.40 -10.25 8.77
C TYR A 76 -36.96 -10.77 8.61
N TYR A 77 -36.64 -11.91 9.23
CA TYR A 77 -35.30 -12.51 9.24
C TYR A 77 -34.61 -12.51 7.86
N TRP A 78 -35.24 -13.10 6.83
CA TRP A 78 -34.65 -13.21 5.49
C TRP A 78 -34.45 -11.86 4.79
N PHE A 79 -35.34 -10.90 5.05
CA PHE A 79 -35.18 -9.54 4.56
C PHE A 79 -33.97 -8.86 5.23
N ILE A 80 -33.82 -9.00 6.54
CA ILE A 80 -32.69 -8.44 7.32
C ILE A 80 -31.37 -9.05 6.86
N VAL A 81 -31.29 -10.38 6.72
CA VAL A 81 -30.09 -11.08 6.24
C VAL A 81 -29.72 -10.64 4.82
N SER A 82 -30.71 -10.49 3.93
CA SER A 82 -30.48 -10.02 2.56
C SER A 82 -29.98 -8.59 2.53
N HIS A 83 -30.60 -7.70 3.32
CA HIS A 83 -30.18 -6.31 3.45
C HIS A 83 -28.75 -6.20 3.98
N GLN A 84 -28.42 -6.90 5.07
CA GLN A 84 -27.06 -6.95 5.61
C GLN A 84 -26.06 -7.44 4.57
N SER A 85 -26.38 -8.52 3.85
CA SER A 85 -25.50 -9.07 2.81
C SER A 85 -25.24 -8.05 1.69
N ILE A 86 -26.29 -7.40 1.17
CA ILE A 86 -26.16 -6.38 0.12
C ILE A 86 -25.29 -5.21 0.61
N CYS A 87 -25.52 -4.73 1.83
CA CYS A 87 -24.71 -3.66 2.42
C CYS A 87 -23.23 -4.08 2.53
N THR A 88 -22.95 -5.29 3.03
CA THR A 88 -21.57 -5.79 3.17
C THR A 88 -20.87 -5.92 1.81
N PHE A 89 -21.54 -6.46 0.78
CA PHE A 89 -20.96 -6.55 -0.56
C PHE A 89 -20.73 -5.17 -1.18
N THR A 90 -21.63 -4.22 -0.95
CA THR A 90 -21.49 -2.84 -1.43
C THR A 90 -20.27 -2.17 -0.81
N VAL A 91 -20.11 -2.28 0.52
CA VAL A 91 -18.92 -1.75 1.23
C VAL A 91 -17.65 -2.43 0.74
N SER A 92 -17.67 -3.75 0.56
CA SER A 92 -16.52 -4.49 0.02
C SER A 92 -16.14 -4.02 -1.38
N ALA A 93 -17.11 -3.78 -2.26
CA ALA A 93 -16.86 -3.31 -3.62
C ALA A 93 -16.29 -1.89 -3.64
N ILE A 94 -16.82 -0.99 -2.80
CA ILE A 94 -16.31 0.38 -2.66
C ILE A 94 -14.86 0.35 -2.16
N THR A 95 -14.57 -0.42 -1.11
CA THR A 95 -13.21 -0.55 -0.57
C THR A 95 -12.25 -1.10 -1.63
N ALA A 96 -12.61 -2.18 -2.31
CA ALA A 96 -11.79 -2.75 -3.37
C ALA A 96 -11.54 -1.75 -4.52
N ALA A 97 -12.53 -0.93 -4.87
CA ALA A 97 -12.39 0.11 -5.89
C ALA A 97 -11.44 1.23 -5.46
N VAL A 98 -11.54 1.70 -4.21
CA VAL A 98 -10.63 2.74 -3.66
C VAL A 98 -9.21 2.23 -3.55
N ASP A 99 -9.02 0.99 -3.09
CA ASP A 99 -7.70 0.36 -3.01
C ASP A 99 -7.11 0.14 -4.41
N ALA A 100 -7.91 -0.31 -5.38
CA ALA A 100 -7.46 -0.48 -6.76
C ALA A 100 -7.03 0.85 -7.39
N LEU A 101 -7.76 1.93 -7.10
CA LEU A 101 -7.40 3.27 -7.53
C LEU A 101 -6.08 3.72 -6.90
N PHE A 102 -5.88 3.49 -5.59
CA PHE A 102 -4.62 3.77 -4.92
C PHE A 102 -3.45 3.06 -5.61
N VAL A 103 -3.55 1.75 -5.81
CA VAL A 103 -2.50 0.96 -6.47
C VAL A 103 -2.22 1.45 -7.88
N MET A 104 -3.26 1.79 -8.65
CA MET A 104 -3.12 2.32 -10.00
C MET A 104 -2.29 3.60 -10.03
N LEU A 105 -2.57 4.55 -9.13
CA LEU A 105 -1.80 5.78 -9.04
C LEU A 105 -0.34 5.51 -8.67
N VAL A 106 -0.10 4.62 -7.70
CA VAL A 106 1.27 4.24 -7.29
C VAL A 106 2.05 3.61 -8.45
N HIS A 107 1.46 2.62 -9.11
CA HIS A 107 2.11 1.97 -10.25
C HIS A 107 2.30 2.92 -11.43
N HIS A 108 1.44 3.92 -11.62
CA HIS A 108 1.68 4.97 -12.62
C HIS A 108 2.91 5.81 -12.29
N ILE A 109 3.10 6.15 -11.02
CA ILE A 109 4.33 6.82 -10.55
C ILE A 109 5.55 5.92 -10.80
N CYS A 110 5.47 4.63 -10.46
CA CYS A 110 6.53 3.66 -10.77
C CYS A 110 6.84 3.61 -12.27
N ALA A 111 5.80 3.62 -13.12
CA ALA A 111 5.98 3.65 -14.58
C ALA A 111 6.68 4.94 -15.04
N LYS A 112 6.32 6.10 -14.49
CA LYS A 112 7.01 7.37 -14.76
C LYS A 112 8.50 7.31 -14.39
N PHE A 113 8.84 6.74 -13.24
CA PHE A 113 10.25 6.56 -12.84
C PHE A 113 10.97 5.53 -13.72
N ALA A 114 10.34 4.41 -14.08
CA ALA A 114 10.92 3.43 -14.98
C ALA A 114 11.20 4.02 -16.39
N VAL A 115 10.27 4.82 -16.92
CA VAL A 115 10.46 5.56 -18.18
C VAL A 115 11.59 6.58 -18.06
N LEU A 116 11.72 7.27 -16.92
CA LEU A 116 12.83 8.18 -16.68
C LEU A 116 14.17 7.45 -16.63
N GLY A 117 14.26 6.31 -15.93
CA GLY A 117 15.45 5.46 -15.88
C GLY A 117 15.89 5.02 -17.27
N TYR A 118 14.95 4.48 -18.06
CA TYR A 118 15.18 4.10 -19.46
C TYR A 118 15.73 5.26 -20.31
N ASN A 119 15.17 6.46 -20.17
CA ASN A 119 15.64 7.63 -20.91
C ASN A 119 17.06 8.06 -20.50
N LEU A 120 17.41 7.93 -19.22
CA LEU A 120 18.75 8.24 -18.73
C LEU A 120 19.79 7.25 -19.24
N GLU A 121 19.47 5.96 -19.25
CA GLU A 121 20.35 4.91 -19.81
C GLU A 121 20.57 5.14 -21.31
N LYS A 122 19.49 5.36 -22.06
CA LYS A 122 19.53 5.63 -23.51
C LYS A 122 20.39 6.85 -23.84
N ILE A 123 20.34 7.90 -23.01
CA ILE A 123 21.23 9.06 -23.19
C ILE A 123 22.69 8.63 -23.10
N GLY A 124 23.05 7.76 -22.16
CA GLY A 124 24.43 7.27 -22.00
C GLY A 124 24.92 6.45 -23.19
N GLU A 125 24.05 5.62 -23.77
CA GLU A 125 24.34 4.78 -24.95
C GLU A 125 24.48 5.58 -26.25
N ASP A 126 23.67 6.64 -26.41
CA ASP A 126 23.65 7.49 -27.61
C ASP A 126 24.82 8.50 -27.69
N LEU A 127 25.73 8.54 -26.70
CA LEU A 127 26.82 9.52 -26.68
C LEU A 127 27.91 9.18 -27.71
N SER A 128 28.11 10.09 -28.66
CA SER A 128 29.23 10.05 -29.61
C SER A 128 30.58 10.24 -28.91
N GLU A 129 31.63 9.55 -29.37
CA GLU A 129 33.01 9.73 -28.91
C GLU A 129 33.57 11.12 -29.29
N SER A 130 33.10 11.70 -30.39
CA SER A 130 33.45 13.05 -30.86
C SER A 130 32.16 13.79 -31.21
N PRO A 131 31.49 14.41 -30.21
CA PRO A 131 30.20 15.04 -30.40
C PRO A 131 30.34 16.33 -31.22
N SER A 132 29.48 16.50 -32.22
CA SER A 132 29.31 17.80 -32.88
C SER A 132 28.54 18.76 -31.97
N ALA A 133 28.57 20.07 -32.28
CA ALA A 133 27.76 21.06 -31.56
C ALA A 133 26.25 20.75 -31.61
N GLN A 134 25.79 20.09 -32.68
CA GLN A 134 24.40 19.65 -32.81
C GLN A 134 24.09 18.47 -31.89
N ASP A 135 24.99 17.49 -31.78
CA ASP A 135 24.82 16.32 -30.90
C ASP A 135 24.79 16.72 -29.43
N GLU A 136 25.62 17.70 -29.04
CA GLU A 136 25.60 18.26 -27.69
C GLU A 136 24.27 18.96 -27.37
N LEU A 137 23.71 19.68 -28.34
CA LEU A 137 22.41 20.37 -28.20
C LEU A 137 21.26 19.36 -28.07
N GLU A 138 21.26 18.30 -28.87
CA GLU A 138 20.25 17.23 -28.78
C GLU A 138 20.34 16.47 -27.45
N THR A 139 21.56 16.14 -27.01
CA THR A 139 21.80 15.53 -25.69
C THR A 139 21.31 16.44 -24.56
N TYR A 140 21.58 17.74 -24.65
CA TYR A 140 21.09 18.72 -23.68
C TYR A 140 19.56 18.77 -23.63
N LYS A 141 18.87 18.77 -24.78
CA LYS A 141 17.40 18.73 -24.85
C LYS A 141 16.84 17.44 -24.21
N LYS A 142 17.45 16.28 -24.48
CA LYS A 142 17.07 14.99 -23.87
C LYS A 142 17.19 15.04 -22.34
N ILE A 143 18.28 15.62 -21.81
CA ILE A 143 18.50 15.77 -20.36
C ILE A 143 17.49 16.74 -19.74
N VAL A 144 17.21 17.88 -20.39
CA VAL A 144 16.17 18.83 -19.92
C VAL A 144 14.81 18.14 -19.85
N ASN A 145 14.48 17.32 -20.86
CA ASN A 145 13.25 16.52 -20.85
C ASN A 145 13.22 15.51 -19.70
N CYS A 146 14.33 14.84 -19.39
CA CYS A 146 14.44 13.94 -18.23
C CYS A 146 14.21 14.68 -16.91
N VAL A 147 14.82 15.87 -16.74
CA VAL A 147 14.61 16.70 -15.54
C VAL A 147 13.15 17.13 -15.42
N LYS A 148 12.50 17.47 -16.54
CA LYS A 148 11.08 17.81 -16.57
C LYS A 148 10.20 16.62 -16.17
N LYS A 149 10.42 15.44 -16.76
CA LYS A 149 9.73 14.18 -16.43
C LYS A 149 9.92 13.80 -14.96
N HIS A 150 11.13 13.97 -14.42
CA HIS A 150 11.42 13.73 -13.00
C HIS A 150 10.62 14.66 -12.07
N LYS A 151 10.58 15.96 -12.39
CA LYS A 151 9.78 16.94 -11.64
C LYS A 151 8.29 16.62 -11.71
N GLU A 152 7.78 16.22 -12.87
CA GLU A 152 6.38 15.82 -13.05
C GLU A 152 6.04 14.55 -12.27
N ALA A 153 6.93 13.55 -12.25
CA ALA A 153 6.75 12.32 -11.47
C ALA A 153 6.71 12.61 -9.95
N ILE A 154 7.63 13.44 -9.45
CA ILE A 154 7.63 13.89 -8.06
C ILE A 154 6.35 14.66 -7.73
N GLY A 155 5.95 15.61 -8.58
CA GLY A 155 4.74 16.41 -8.36
C GLY A 155 3.47 15.55 -8.34
N PHE A 156 3.41 14.50 -9.15
CA PHE A 156 2.33 13.52 -9.11
C PHE A 156 2.32 12.73 -7.79
N ALA A 157 3.50 12.27 -7.34
CA ALA A 157 3.65 11.57 -6.06
C ALA A 157 3.25 12.44 -4.87
N ASP A 158 3.67 13.71 -4.84
CA ASP A 158 3.31 14.67 -3.79
C ASP A 158 1.80 14.95 -3.78
N SER A 159 1.19 15.09 -4.96
CA SER A 159 -0.26 15.28 -5.09
C SER A 159 -1.02 14.04 -4.60
N MET A 160 -0.54 12.85 -4.94
CA MET A 160 -1.12 11.58 -4.50
C MET A 160 -0.99 11.42 -2.97
N GLU A 161 0.18 11.72 -2.41
CA GLU A 161 0.43 11.70 -0.97
C GLU A 161 -0.56 12.60 -0.24
N SER A 162 -0.72 13.85 -0.69
CA SER A 162 -1.66 14.79 -0.09
C SER A 162 -3.12 14.29 -0.17
N ALA A 163 -3.52 13.72 -1.31
CA ALA A 163 -4.89 13.23 -1.51
C ALA A 163 -5.22 12.00 -0.63
N PHE A 164 -4.25 11.10 -0.41
CA PHE A 164 -4.46 9.86 0.33
C PHE A 164 -3.99 9.91 1.80
N SER A 165 -3.32 10.99 2.25
CA SER A 165 -2.75 11.08 3.60
C SER A 165 -3.78 10.88 4.71
N ILE A 166 -4.93 11.56 4.65
CA ILE A 166 -6.00 11.47 5.66
C ILE A 166 -6.78 10.15 5.55
N PRO A 167 -7.27 9.72 4.37
CA PRO A 167 -8.01 8.46 4.26
C PRO A 167 -7.20 7.24 4.72
N THR A 168 -5.93 7.17 4.34
CA THR A 168 -5.05 6.06 4.75
C THR A 168 -4.72 6.11 6.24
N PHE A 169 -4.63 7.29 6.84
CA PHE A 169 -4.47 7.43 8.29
C PHE A 169 -5.69 6.89 9.04
N ILE A 170 -6.90 7.30 8.64
CA ILE A 170 -8.15 6.80 9.23
C ILE A 170 -8.24 5.28 9.07
N ASN A 171 -7.96 4.77 7.86
CA ASN A 171 -7.97 3.34 7.59
C ASN A 171 -6.96 2.59 8.48
N LEU A 172 -5.73 3.09 8.64
CA LEU A 172 -4.71 2.49 9.50
C LEU A 172 -5.15 2.48 10.96
N THR A 173 -5.68 3.59 11.48
CA THR A 173 -6.17 3.67 12.86
C THR A 173 -7.33 2.70 13.10
N MET A 174 -8.29 2.61 12.17
CA MET A 174 -9.40 1.67 12.26
C MET A 174 -8.90 0.22 12.24
N ASN A 175 -7.98 -0.13 11.34
CA ASN A 175 -7.35 -1.45 11.30
C ASN A 175 -6.70 -1.81 12.65
N MET A 176 -5.98 -0.87 13.27
CA MET A 176 -5.35 -1.09 14.58
C MET A 176 -6.36 -1.33 15.71
N ILE A 177 -7.47 -0.59 15.74
CA ILE A 177 -8.54 -0.79 16.73
C ILE A 177 -9.21 -2.16 16.52
N VAL A 178 -9.53 -2.51 15.28
CA VAL A 178 -10.18 -3.79 14.97
C VAL A 178 -9.27 -4.97 15.32
N MET A 179 -7.97 -4.91 14.98
CA MET A 179 -7.00 -5.95 15.37
C MET A 179 -6.82 -6.05 16.89
N SER A 180 -6.85 -4.93 17.60
CA SER A 180 -6.69 -4.93 19.06
C SER A 180 -7.91 -5.56 19.75
N THR A 181 -9.11 -5.17 19.31
CA THR A 181 -10.37 -5.71 19.83
C THR A 181 -10.55 -7.18 19.45
N SER A 182 -10.23 -7.58 18.22
CA SER A 182 -10.27 -8.99 17.80
C SER A 182 -9.33 -9.87 18.63
N GLY A 183 -8.11 -9.39 18.91
CA GLY A 183 -7.16 -10.08 19.77
C GLY A 183 -7.67 -10.28 21.20
N PHE A 184 -8.30 -9.26 21.78
CA PHE A 184 -8.92 -9.37 23.11
C PHE A 184 -10.07 -10.37 23.14
N VAL A 185 -11.00 -10.29 22.18
CA VAL A 185 -12.16 -11.20 22.12
C VAL A 185 -11.73 -12.65 21.84
N MET A 186 -10.68 -12.84 21.05
CA MET A 186 -10.06 -14.15 20.82
C MET A 186 -9.57 -14.79 22.13
N LEU A 187 -8.89 -14.01 22.98
CA LEU A 187 -8.43 -14.49 24.29
C LEU A 187 -9.60 -14.81 25.23
N ALA A 188 -10.66 -13.99 25.21
CA ALA A 188 -11.85 -14.22 26.04
C ALA A 188 -12.67 -15.45 25.61
N ASN A 189 -12.58 -15.85 24.34
CA ASN A 189 -13.38 -16.94 23.75
C ASN A 189 -12.54 -18.16 23.35
N VAL A 190 -11.41 -18.40 24.03
CA VAL A 190 -10.46 -19.47 23.70
C VAL A 190 -11.07 -20.88 23.66
N HIS A 191 -12.21 -21.08 24.33
CA HIS A 191 -12.91 -22.37 24.37
C HIS A 191 -13.83 -22.62 23.17
N SER A 192 -14.14 -21.60 22.36
CA SER A 192 -15.02 -21.72 21.18
C SER A 192 -14.22 -21.71 19.88
N ILE A 193 -14.05 -22.89 19.29
CA ILE A 193 -13.34 -23.06 18.00
C ILE A 193 -13.93 -22.18 16.88
N PRO A 194 -15.27 -22.10 16.68
CA PRO A 194 -15.83 -21.23 15.64
C PRO A 194 -15.47 -19.74 15.81
N ASN A 195 -15.51 -19.25 17.05
CA ASN A 195 -15.13 -17.86 17.35
C ASN A 195 -13.65 -17.62 17.11
N LEU A 196 -12.78 -18.56 17.52
CA LEU A 196 -11.34 -18.47 17.25
C LEU A 196 -11.05 -18.38 15.75
N VAL A 197 -11.64 -19.28 14.94
CA VAL A 197 -11.44 -19.27 13.48
C VAL A 197 -11.89 -17.94 12.87
N LYS A 198 -13.04 -17.39 13.30
CA LYS A 198 -13.55 -16.09 12.85
C LYS A 198 -12.58 -14.95 13.14
N TYR A 199 -12.09 -14.82 14.38
CA TYR A 199 -11.20 -13.71 14.77
C TYR A 199 -9.78 -13.85 14.20
N ILE A 200 -9.30 -15.08 14.00
CA ILE A 200 -8.06 -15.35 13.28
C ILE A 200 -8.21 -14.94 11.82
N GLY A 201 -9.28 -15.37 11.15
CA GLY A 201 -9.57 -15.02 9.75
C GLY A 201 -9.69 -13.50 9.53
N LEU A 202 -10.34 -12.79 10.46
CA LEU A 202 -10.39 -11.33 10.47
C LEU A 202 -8.98 -10.73 10.58
N SER A 203 -8.16 -11.20 11.52
CA SER A 203 -6.80 -10.69 11.73
C SER A 203 -5.90 -10.94 10.51
N VAL A 204 -6.03 -12.10 9.85
CA VAL A 204 -5.34 -12.41 8.60
C VAL A 204 -5.80 -11.45 7.49
N THR A 205 -7.09 -11.22 7.34
CA THR A 205 -7.65 -10.32 6.32
C THR A 205 -7.12 -8.90 6.46
N LEU A 206 -7.12 -8.34 7.68
CA LEU A 206 -6.60 -6.99 7.94
C LEU A 206 -5.09 -6.90 7.71
N THR A 207 -4.35 -7.97 8.05
CA THR A 207 -2.90 -8.04 7.78
C THR A 207 -2.60 -8.07 6.28
N VAL A 208 -3.35 -8.86 5.51
CA VAL A 208 -3.22 -8.93 4.04
C VAL A 208 -3.56 -7.57 3.41
N HIS A 209 -4.60 -6.90 3.89
CA HIS A 209 -4.95 -5.54 3.44
C HIS A 209 -3.81 -4.54 3.66
N LEU A 210 -3.23 -4.50 4.87
CA LEU A 210 -2.09 -3.61 5.17
C LEU A 210 -0.85 -3.93 4.31
N PHE A 211 -0.56 -5.22 4.10
CA PHE A 211 0.52 -5.64 3.21
C PHE A 211 0.28 -5.19 1.77
N PHE A 212 -0.94 -5.36 1.27
CA PHE A 212 -1.35 -4.99 -0.07
C PHE A 212 -1.16 -3.49 -0.35
N MET A 213 -1.46 -2.64 0.63
CA MET A 213 -1.25 -1.19 0.51
C MET A 213 0.23 -0.80 0.65
N SER A 214 0.97 -1.50 1.52
CA SER A 214 2.38 -1.18 1.80
C SER A 214 3.34 -1.60 0.70
N TRP A 215 3.02 -2.66 -0.05
CA TRP A 215 3.88 -3.20 -1.10
C TRP A 215 4.10 -2.23 -2.28
N PRO A 216 3.05 -1.70 -2.94
CA PRO A 216 3.23 -0.71 -4.01
C PRO A 216 3.91 0.56 -3.51
N ALA A 217 3.60 1.00 -2.29
CA ALA A 217 4.23 2.17 -1.68
C ALA A 217 5.75 2.01 -1.53
N GLN A 218 6.21 0.81 -1.14
CA GLN A 218 7.63 0.46 -1.13
C GLN A 218 8.22 0.46 -2.54
N GLU A 219 7.54 -0.16 -3.51
CA GLU A 219 8.01 -0.21 -4.90
C GLU A 219 8.20 1.20 -5.49
N MET A 220 7.34 2.14 -5.15
CA MET A 220 7.49 3.55 -5.54
C MET A 220 8.72 4.20 -4.89
N MET A 221 8.98 3.92 -3.61
CA MET A 221 10.16 4.41 -2.91
C MET A 221 11.43 3.89 -3.60
N ASP A 222 11.46 2.60 -3.90
CA ASP A 222 12.60 1.92 -4.53
C ASP A 222 12.88 2.52 -5.94
N HIS A 223 11.87 2.58 -6.80
CA HIS A 223 12.01 3.19 -8.13
C HIS A 223 12.45 4.66 -8.11
N SER A 224 11.99 5.43 -7.12
CA SER A 224 12.42 6.83 -6.99
C SER A 224 13.88 6.97 -6.57
N ALA A 225 14.42 6.00 -5.82
CA ALA A 225 15.82 5.97 -5.40
C ALA A 225 16.74 5.49 -6.53
N GLU A 226 16.30 4.50 -7.32
CA GLU A 226 17.03 3.96 -8.49
C GLU A 226 17.37 5.03 -9.54
N ILE A 227 16.58 6.11 -9.65
CA ILE A 227 16.89 7.24 -10.55
C ILE A 227 18.30 7.80 -10.33
N CYS A 228 18.80 7.78 -9.10
CA CYS A 228 20.15 8.24 -8.80
C CYS A 228 21.20 7.37 -9.49
N GLU A 229 20.98 6.06 -9.51
CA GLU A 229 21.86 5.07 -10.11
C GLU A 229 21.81 5.15 -11.64
N PHE A 230 20.61 5.21 -12.24
CA PHE A 230 20.45 5.42 -13.68
C PHE A 230 21.13 6.71 -14.16
N ALA A 231 20.97 7.81 -13.41
CA ALA A 231 21.66 9.06 -13.73
C ALA A 231 23.18 8.94 -13.63
N TYR A 232 23.69 8.12 -12.69
CA TYR A 232 25.12 7.91 -12.51
C TYR A 232 25.73 7.12 -13.67
N PHE A 233 25.02 6.11 -14.16
CA PHE A 233 25.46 5.30 -15.29
C PHE A 233 25.24 5.94 -16.67
N ALA A 234 24.52 7.05 -16.76
CA ALA A 234 24.27 7.81 -18.00
C ALA A 234 25.53 8.48 -18.62
N SER A 235 26.75 8.04 -18.28
CA SER A 235 28.02 8.59 -18.77
C SER A 235 28.12 10.11 -18.69
N TRP A 236 27.56 10.70 -17.62
CA TRP A 236 27.41 12.14 -17.41
C TRP A 236 28.72 12.94 -17.58
N TYR A 237 29.86 12.30 -17.30
CA TYR A 237 31.19 12.90 -17.43
C TYR A 237 31.59 13.24 -18.89
N ARG A 238 30.96 12.58 -19.89
CA ARG A 238 31.14 12.84 -21.33
C ARG A 238 30.20 13.91 -21.89
N THR A 239 29.26 14.41 -21.09
CA THR A 239 28.29 15.41 -21.53
C THR A 239 28.81 16.85 -21.39
N SER A 240 28.12 17.82 -22.02
CA SER A 240 28.44 19.25 -21.89
C SER A 240 28.35 19.74 -20.44
N GLN A 241 29.05 20.84 -20.10
CA GLN A 241 29.05 21.36 -18.72
C GLN A 241 27.64 21.75 -18.22
N ARG A 242 26.78 22.23 -19.12
CA ARG A 242 25.38 22.55 -18.79
C ARG A 242 24.59 21.28 -18.42
N SER A 243 24.76 20.21 -19.18
CA SER A 243 24.17 18.90 -18.94
C SER A 243 24.65 18.28 -17.62
N LYS A 244 25.96 18.35 -17.34
CA LYS A 244 26.56 17.90 -16.07
C LYS A 244 25.89 18.54 -14.85
N ASN A 245 25.67 19.85 -14.90
CA ASN A 245 25.03 20.57 -13.80
C ASN A 245 23.58 20.09 -13.58
N LEU A 246 22.80 19.89 -14.65
CA LEU A 246 21.43 19.39 -14.56
C LEU A 246 21.36 17.97 -13.99
N LEU A 247 22.20 17.07 -14.47
CA LEU A 247 22.27 15.69 -13.95
C LEU A 247 22.70 15.66 -12.48
N LYS A 248 23.63 16.52 -12.07
CA LYS A 248 24.01 16.66 -10.66
C LYS A 248 22.83 17.07 -9.78
N PHE A 249 22.02 18.04 -10.21
CA PHE A 249 20.80 18.41 -9.46
C PHE A 249 19.77 17.28 -9.42
N LEU A 250 19.62 16.54 -10.52
CA LEU A 250 18.74 15.38 -10.59
C LEU A 250 19.17 14.30 -9.59
N MET A 251 20.46 13.94 -9.57
CA MET A 251 21.04 12.98 -8.62
C MET A 251 20.84 13.41 -7.16
N MET A 252 21.15 14.68 -6.83
CA MET A 252 20.97 15.20 -5.48
C MET A 252 19.50 15.13 -5.03
N ARG A 253 18.55 15.35 -5.95
CA ARG A 253 17.12 15.23 -5.63
C ARG A 253 16.66 13.78 -5.49
N SER A 254 17.15 12.85 -6.32
CA SER A 254 16.76 11.43 -6.28
C SER A 254 17.27 10.69 -5.04
N GLN A 255 18.29 11.21 -4.36
CA GLN A 255 18.73 10.67 -3.05
C GLN A 255 17.65 10.77 -1.96
N VAL A 256 16.64 11.62 -2.15
CA VAL A 256 15.48 11.69 -1.27
C VAL A 256 14.32 10.93 -1.94
N PRO A 257 14.06 9.67 -1.55
CA PRO A 257 13.02 8.87 -2.18
C PRO A 257 11.64 9.48 -1.92
N CYS A 258 10.73 9.30 -2.87
CA CYS A 258 9.33 9.70 -2.73
C CYS A 258 8.65 8.77 -1.74
N LYS A 259 7.99 9.31 -0.71
CA LYS A 259 7.37 8.53 0.37
C LYS A 259 5.90 8.89 0.47
N LEU A 260 5.04 7.88 0.65
CA LEU A 260 3.64 8.09 0.99
C LEU A 260 3.51 8.14 2.51
N THR A 261 3.09 9.28 3.07
CA THR A 261 2.88 9.41 4.52
C THR A 261 1.39 9.44 4.87
N THR A 262 1.01 8.64 5.86
CA THR A 262 -0.33 8.63 6.43
C THR A 262 -0.37 9.63 7.59
N GLY A 263 -1.24 10.65 7.45
CA GLY A 263 -1.41 11.72 8.43
C GLY A 263 -0.13 12.51 8.77
N LYS A 264 0.90 12.49 7.90
CA LYS A 264 2.25 13.04 8.14
C LYS A 264 3.02 12.42 9.33
N LEU A 265 2.55 11.30 9.87
CA LEU A 265 3.12 10.67 11.05
C LEU A 265 3.74 9.31 10.75
N TYR A 266 3.22 8.60 9.75
CA TYR A 266 3.63 7.23 9.46
C TYR A 266 3.93 7.06 7.97
N VAL A 267 5.10 6.52 7.63
CA VAL A 267 5.46 6.23 6.24
C VAL A 267 4.91 4.86 5.87
N MET A 268 4.19 4.78 4.75
CA MET A 268 3.68 3.51 4.24
C MET A 268 4.84 2.74 3.57
N SER A 269 5.47 1.84 4.33
CA SER A 269 6.58 0.99 3.87
C SER A 269 6.46 -0.42 4.44
N LEU A 270 7.12 -1.39 3.80
CA LEU A 270 7.17 -2.77 4.31
C LEU A 270 7.88 -2.86 5.67
N GLU A 271 8.89 -2.01 5.90
CA GLU A 271 9.58 -1.90 7.19
C GLU A 271 8.59 -1.51 8.30
N ASN A 272 7.79 -0.48 8.07
CA ASN A 272 6.83 -0.02 9.06
C ASN A 272 5.68 -1.02 9.24
N PHE A 273 5.25 -1.72 8.19
CA PHE A 273 4.32 -2.85 8.30
C PHE A 273 4.87 -3.94 9.25
N CYS A 274 6.14 -4.33 9.06
CA CYS A 274 6.81 -5.30 9.95
C CYS A 274 6.90 -4.76 11.38
N ALA A 275 7.26 -3.50 11.56
CA ALA A 275 7.37 -2.87 12.89
C ALA A 275 6.02 -2.84 13.62
N VAL A 276 4.92 -2.53 12.94
CA VAL A 276 3.56 -2.58 13.49
C VAL A 276 3.21 -4.00 13.92
N ARG A 277 3.43 -5.00 13.07
CA ARG A 277 3.17 -6.41 13.41
C ARG A 277 3.99 -6.89 14.61
N ILE A 278 5.27 -6.56 14.65
CA ILE A 278 6.14 -6.97 15.75
C ILE A 278 5.68 -6.29 17.06
N ARG A 279 5.35 -5.00 17.05
CA ARG A 279 4.90 -4.32 18.26
C ARG A 279 3.55 -4.84 18.78
N THR A 280 2.60 -5.15 17.91
CA THR A 280 1.29 -5.68 18.33
C THR A 280 1.36 -7.13 18.80
N GLN A 281 2.20 -7.96 18.19
CA GLN A 281 2.33 -9.38 18.58
C GLN A 281 3.17 -9.59 19.85
N TRP A 282 4.21 -8.78 20.07
CA TRP A 282 5.15 -9.00 21.18
C TRP A 282 4.81 -8.22 22.46
N THR A 283 3.91 -7.23 22.39
CA THR A 283 3.50 -6.49 23.60
C THR A 283 2.82 -7.38 24.65
N PRO A 284 1.84 -8.25 24.33
CA PRO A 284 1.22 -9.12 25.34
C PRO A 284 2.23 -10.09 25.96
N THR A 285 3.10 -10.67 25.15
CA THR A 285 4.12 -11.65 25.58
C THR A 285 5.17 -11.00 26.49
N ARG A 286 5.57 -9.76 26.19
CA ARG A 286 6.52 -9.00 27.02
C ARG A 286 5.90 -8.61 28.35
N TYR A 287 4.63 -8.21 28.39
CA TYR A 287 3.91 -7.94 29.64
C TYR A 287 3.72 -9.21 30.47
N GLN A 288 3.39 -10.36 29.87
CA GLN A 288 3.28 -11.63 30.58
C GLN A 288 4.62 -12.14 31.14
N LEU A 289 5.73 -11.95 30.42
CA LEU A 289 7.07 -12.29 30.93
C LEU A 289 7.51 -11.38 32.09
N LEU A 290 7.14 -10.09 32.06
CA LEU A 290 7.41 -9.15 33.15
C LEU A 290 6.49 -9.39 34.37
N ALA A 291 5.21 -9.73 34.13
CA ALA A 291 4.26 -10.14 35.16
C ALA A 291 4.61 -11.50 35.80
N GLY A 292 5.14 -12.43 35.01
CA GLY A 292 5.66 -13.72 35.49
C GLY A 292 6.91 -13.57 36.36
N ARG A 293 7.81 -12.65 36.01
CA ARG A 293 9.00 -12.31 36.82
C ARG A 293 8.65 -11.65 38.15
N THR A 294 7.67 -10.74 38.16
CA THR A 294 7.21 -10.07 39.40
C THR A 294 6.51 -11.02 40.37
N ASN A 295 5.75 -12.00 39.84
CA ASN A 295 5.15 -13.06 40.66
C ASN A 295 6.17 -14.06 41.23
N GLN A 296 7.28 -14.32 40.54
CA GLN A 296 8.37 -15.13 41.10
C GLN A 296 9.12 -14.39 42.20
N THR A 297 9.40 -13.09 42.06
CA THR A 297 10.04 -12.30 43.13
C THR A 297 9.18 -12.18 44.39
N ASN A 298 7.84 -12.14 44.27
CA ASN A 298 6.95 -12.09 45.45
C ASN A 298 6.85 -13.43 46.20
N ARG A 299 7.04 -14.58 45.55
CA ARG A 299 7.07 -15.90 46.24
C ARG A 299 8.28 -16.08 47.15
N PHE A 300 9.36 -15.35 46.93
CA PHE A 300 10.54 -15.37 47.81
C PHE A 300 10.45 -14.39 48.99
N SER A 301 9.32 -13.67 49.13
CA SER A 301 9.14 -12.61 50.14
C SER A 301 8.03 -12.90 51.17
N GLN A 302 7.55 -14.14 51.30
CA GLN A 302 6.72 -14.51 52.46
C GLN A 302 7.61 -14.82 53.67
N PRO A 303 7.49 -14.08 54.80
CA PRO A 303 8.16 -14.46 56.03
C PRO A 303 7.40 -15.62 56.67
N PHE A 304 8.13 -16.70 57.00
CA PHE A 304 7.66 -17.74 57.91
C PHE A 304 7.19 -17.06 59.22
N ARG A 305 5.89 -17.15 59.51
CA ARG A 305 5.37 -16.94 60.87
C ARG A 305 4.82 -18.27 61.37
N SER A 306 5.60 -18.88 62.26
CA SER A 306 5.17 -19.84 63.29
C SER A 306 4.28 -19.18 64.32
#